data_AF-M1V8F8-F1
#
_entry.id   AF-M1V8F8-F1
#
_cell.length_a   1.000
_cell.length_b   1.000
_cell.length_c   1.000
_cell.angle_alpha   90.00
_cell.angle_beta   90.00
_cell.angle_gamma   90.00
#
_symmetry.space_group_name_H-M   'P 1'
#
loop_
_entity.id
_entity.type
_entity.pdbx_description
1 polymer ?
#
loop_
_entity_poly.entity_id
_entity_poly.type
_entity_poly.pdbx_seq_one_letter_code
_entity_poly.pdbx_strand_id
1 'polypeptide(L)'
;MLATGNASKQEKRPPSGSAFERGRRKRSTTYTSRTKLRKPESPTDEFGTAEPGSWASLVKSRPGSVALWLKYAASETQKRGPEAGREVLEQALQSRDLYRQEALWRALATKYQTCYEAALKKIRQAIQLLPRSASLWELYTELRYFPSEVLVRCPLDECSDADDRTQVPLFVHFEQEWLTALQETHASLEEKEHVYLIWAATLRRLQNTQASSCSRAENLETAARDFPEKNIDAVARASSGETIAHAVLLRGARCLRSARLWKYFLESAVSLSGNDDLALLEEAMCSVPPLRNDSWFCDVLRARRERWALERDTRTLASHVERFPTDPEAWLMFAEHYRSVYADETQAEAILLTFLQYGFSQAPGDSVARFIATLLDQSWSRTRSLARVRAFQESALACASDRAARDAIFRESLRFERYKAVCLERCRELFRRWLAEAPHLASVWASWAQLEREVAKVPANAVLVLQVAVDLFHEAFELHPSGDAMCRQRQMLQILALWRSLIDSRLAECSDPQQQQDALRSAYRVLLNRYSNSLAVVCSYAALEAFTGEGGLDSALEFLRQRRLEEHWPPEDQLRLTEFVAALRRTHAAVSRRIRARLWQDIRDPSD
;
A
#
# COMPACT_ATOMS: atom_id res chain seq x y z
N MET A 1 -55.50 10.64 -48.74
CA MET A 1 -55.99 11.41 -47.58
C MET A 1 -54.76 11.86 -46.80
N LEU A 2 -54.13 12.97 -47.20
CA LEU A 2 -54.33 14.34 -46.69
C LEU A 2 -53.99 14.47 -45.19
N ALA A 3 -52.80 15.02 -44.90
CA ALA A 3 -52.64 16.16 -44.00
C ALA A 3 -51.18 16.66 -44.05
N THR A 4 -51.02 17.79 -44.73
CA THR A 4 -49.86 18.68 -44.75
C THR A 4 -49.86 19.58 -43.50
N GLY A 5 -48.68 20.03 -43.06
CA GLY A 5 -48.54 21.00 -41.97
C GLY A 5 -47.19 21.71 -42.01
N ASN A 6 -47.16 22.87 -42.68
CA ASN A 6 -46.07 23.85 -42.72
C ASN A 6 -45.93 24.60 -41.38
N ALA A 7 -44.72 25.07 -41.03
CA ALA A 7 -44.38 26.51 -40.99
C ALA A 7 -43.12 26.88 -40.14
N SER A 8 -42.40 27.89 -40.68
CA SER A 8 -41.50 28.90 -40.05
C SER A 8 -40.24 28.42 -39.31
N LYS A 9 -39.00 28.58 -39.82
CA LYS A 9 -38.20 29.81 -40.08
C LYS A 9 -38.22 30.85 -38.94
N GLN A 10 -37.16 30.87 -38.13
CA GLN A 10 -36.57 32.10 -37.58
C GLN A 10 -35.04 31.95 -37.47
N GLU A 11 -34.35 32.68 -38.33
CA GLU A 11 -32.92 33.00 -38.24
C GLU A 11 -32.66 33.87 -37.01
N LYS A 12 -31.68 33.50 -36.18
CA LYS A 12 -31.05 34.41 -35.21
C LYS A 12 -29.63 34.71 -35.64
N ARG A 13 -29.43 35.93 -36.13
CA ARG A 13 -28.11 36.57 -36.29
C ARG A 13 -27.49 36.83 -34.90
N PRO A 14 -26.17 36.69 -34.71
CA PRO A 14 -25.49 37.28 -33.56
C PRO A 14 -25.12 38.75 -33.85
N PRO A 15 -25.06 39.62 -32.82
CA PRO A 15 -24.66 41.00 -32.99
C PRO A 15 -23.15 41.14 -33.09
N SER A 16 -22.75 41.97 -34.05
CA SER A 16 -21.43 42.53 -34.25
C SER A 16 -21.14 43.69 -33.29
N GLY A 17 -19.86 43.81 -32.90
CA GLY A 17 -19.24 45.02 -32.38
C GLY A 17 -18.83 44.89 -30.90
N SER A 18 -17.70 45.40 -30.44
CA SER A 18 -16.54 46.04 -31.06
C SER A 18 -15.54 46.31 -29.93
N ALA A 19 -14.26 46.42 -30.30
CA ALA A 19 -13.23 47.19 -29.59
C ALA A 19 -12.77 46.69 -28.21
N PHE A 20 -11.61 46.02 -28.20
CA PHE A 20 -10.57 46.32 -27.22
C PHE A 20 -9.19 46.13 -27.85
N GLU A 21 -8.67 47.21 -28.42
CA GLU A 21 -7.24 47.40 -28.61
C GLU A 21 -6.58 47.54 -27.24
N ARG A 22 -5.52 46.76 -26.98
CA ARG A 22 -4.32 47.26 -26.29
C ARG A 22 -3.19 46.23 -26.29
N GLY A 23 -2.04 46.63 -26.84
CA GLY A 23 -0.75 46.31 -26.22
C GLY A 23 0.03 45.13 -26.79
N ARG A 24 0.48 45.24 -28.04
CA ARG A 24 1.72 44.57 -28.49
C ARG A 24 2.88 44.99 -27.57
N ARG A 25 3.45 44.04 -26.82
CA ARG A 25 4.85 44.11 -26.37
C ARG A 25 5.57 42.83 -26.75
N LYS A 26 6.21 42.87 -27.93
CA LYS A 26 7.29 41.97 -28.31
C LYS A 26 8.46 42.25 -27.36
N ARG A 27 8.81 41.32 -26.48
CA ARG A 27 10.16 41.26 -25.89
C ARG A 27 10.97 40.25 -26.69
N SER A 28 11.62 40.79 -27.71
CA SER A 28 12.83 40.20 -28.28
C SER A 28 13.94 40.40 -27.26
N THR A 29 14.45 39.32 -26.69
CA THR A 29 15.74 39.32 -25.99
C THR A 29 16.69 38.43 -26.77
N THR A 30 17.34 39.04 -27.76
CA THR A 30 18.62 38.60 -28.29
C THR A 30 19.66 38.72 -27.18
N TYR A 31 20.04 37.59 -26.58
CA TYR A 31 21.24 37.52 -25.76
C TYR A 31 22.34 36.88 -26.60
N THR A 32 23.14 37.73 -27.25
CA THR A 32 24.46 37.36 -27.75
C THR A 32 25.44 37.53 -26.59
N SER A 33 25.96 36.42 -26.07
CA SER A 33 27.13 36.44 -25.21
C SER A 33 28.06 35.33 -25.63
N ARG A 34 29.09 35.79 -26.31
CA ARG A 34 30.21 35.07 -26.89
C ARG A 34 31.25 34.88 -25.77
N THR A 35 31.10 33.83 -24.96
CA THR A 35 32.17 33.38 -24.07
C THR A 35 32.94 32.26 -24.76
N LYS A 36 34.16 32.59 -25.20
CA LYS A 36 35.19 31.62 -25.59
C LYS A 36 35.51 30.75 -24.38
N LEU A 37 34.88 29.59 -24.28
CA LEU A 37 35.31 28.54 -23.35
C LEU A 37 36.43 27.73 -24.03
N ARG A 38 37.59 27.77 -23.38
CA ARG A 38 38.76 26.92 -23.62
C ARG A 38 38.33 25.46 -23.84
N LYS A 39 38.97 24.80 -24.81
CA LYS A 39 39.01 23.34 -24.90
C LYS A 39 39.35 22.77 -23.51
N PRO A 40 38.56 21.85 -22.94
CA PRO A 40 39.07 21.00 -21.89
C PRO A 40 40.14 20.10 -22.53
N GLU A 41 41.37 20.25 -22.06
CA GLU A 41 42.39 19.25 -22.25
C GLU A 41 41.86 17.92 -21.70
N SER A 42 42.03 16.88 -22.50
CA SER A 42 41.73 15.50 -22.15
C SER A 42 42.37 15.15 -20.80
N PRO A 43 41.61 14.67 -19.80
CA PRO A 43 42.23 14.00 -18.68
C PRO A 43 42.82 12.70 -19.22
N THR A 44 44.15 12.67 -19.26
CA THR A 44 44.94 11.49 -19.52
C THR A 44 44.50 10.35 -18.62
N ASP A 45 44.41 9.18 -19.24
CA ASP A 45 44.17 7.88 -18.65
C ASP A 45 45.10 7.60 -17.46
N GLU A 46 44.61 7.85 -16.25
CA GLU A 46 45.13 7.24 -15.01
C GLU A 46 43.95 6.82 -14.10
N PHE A 47 42.92 6.20 -14.67
CA PHE A 47 42.09 5.28 -13.90
C PHE A 47 42.74 3.91 -13.93
N GLY A 48 43.76 3.77 -13.07
CA GLY A 48 44.19 2.46 -12.62
C GLY A 48 42.97 1.68 -12.14
N THR A 49 42.94 0.39 -12.44
CA THR A 49 41.95 -0.58 -12.00
C THR A 49 41.89 -0.62 -10.47
N ALA A 50 41.20 0.33 -9.86
CA ALA A 50 40.83 0.29 -8.47
C ALA A 50 39.81 -0.84 -8.32
N GLU A 51 40.13 -1.83 -7.50
CA GLU A 51 39.14 -2.82 -7.07
C GLU A 51 37.83 -2.11 -6.67
N PRO A 52 36.65 -2.65 -7.01
CA PRO A 52 35.37 -2.02 -6.76
C PRO A 52 35.32 -1.45 -5.34
N GLY A 53 35.22 -0.12 -5.28
CA GLY A 53 35.61 0.69 -4.12
C GLY A 53 35.14 0.12 -2.79
N SER A 54 36.12 -0.14 -1.91
CA SER A 54 35.88 -0.53 -0.52
C SER A 54 34.79 0.36 0.09
N TRP A 55 33.79 -0.25 0.74
CA TRP A 55 32.71 0.46 1.43
C TRP A 55 33.21 1.61 2.33
N ALA A 56 34.42 1.49 2.88
CA ALA A 56 35.08 2.54 3.64
C ALA A 56 35.26 3.85 2.84
N SER A 57 35.62 3.77 1.56
CA SER A 57 35.76 4.94 0.67
C SER A 57 34.42 5.60 0.38
N LEU A 58 33.38 4.80 0.15
CA LEU A 58 32.02 5.28 -0.10
C LEU A 58 31.46 5.98 1.14
N VAL A 59 31.63 5.38 2.31
CA VAL A 59 31.21 5.98 3.59
C VAL A 59 31.99 7.27 3.90
N LYS A 60 33.29 7.32 3.63
CA LYS A 60 34.09 8.57 3.75
C LYS A 60 33.58 9.67 2.83
N SER A 61 33.14 9.33 1.62
CA SER A 61 32.58 10.31 0.67
C SER A 61 31.19 10.81 1.07
N ARG A 62 30.42 10.02 1.83
CA ARG A 62 29.03 10.30 2.22
C ARG A 62 28.77 9.88 3.67
N PRO A 63 29.41 10.52 4.65
CA PRO A 63 29.38 10.08 6.04
C PRO A 63 27.99 10.17 6.69
N GLY A 64 27.05 10.95 6.14
CA GLY A 64 25.68 11.08 6.66
C GLY A 64 24.67 10.02 6.19
N SER A 65 25.07 9.06 5.34
CA SER A 65 24.12 8.06 4.81
C SER A 65 24.01 6.84 5.71
N VAL A 66 22.93 6.77 6.51
CA VAL A 66 22.62 5.61 7.38
C VAL A 66 22.62 4.29 6.60
N ALA A 67 22.04 4.28 5.40
CA ALA A 67 21.97 3.08 4.56
C ALA A 67 23.35 2.56 4.11
N LEU A 68 24.32 3.45 3.87
CA LEU A 68 25.69 3.05 3.52
C LEU A 68 26.42 2.45 4.72
N TRP A 69 26.27 3.02 5.91
CA TRP A 69 26.85 2.48 7.14
C TRP A 69 26.27 1.10 7.51
N LEU A 70 24.96 0.91 7.37
CA LEU A 70 24.33 -0.39 7.61
C LEU A 70 24.83 -1.46 6.62
N LYS A 71 24.98 -1.11 5.33
CA LYS A 71 25.55 -2.01 4.31
C LYS A 71 27.02 -2.30 4.57
N TYR A 72 27.79 -1.30 5.00
CA TYR A 72 29.19 -1.48 5.33
C TYR A 72 29.36 -2.43 6.53
N ALA A 73 28.62 -2.19 7.61
CA ALA A 73 28.63 -3.06 8.79
C ALA A 73 28.20 -4.51 8.47
N ALA A 74 27.20 -4.70 7.60
CA ALA A 74 26.79 -6.02 7.13
C ALA A 74 27.89 -6.72 6.33
N SER A 75 28.57 -5.99 5.43
CA SER A 75 29.69 -6.53 4.65
C SER A 75 30.87 -6.92 5.53
N GLU A 76 31.24 -6.09 6.52
CA GLU A 76 32.31 -6.41 7.47
C GLU A 76 31.92 -7.57 8.39
N THR A 77 30.64 -7.67 8.78
CA THR A 77 30.15 -8.84 9.52
C THR A 77 30.38 -10.13 8.74
N GLN A 78 30.13 -10.12 7.43
CA GLN A 78 30.29 -11.28 6.57
C GLN A 78 31.77 -11.65 6.34
N LYS A 79 32.65 -10.65 6.22
CA LYS A 79 34.07 -10.85 5.91
C LYS A 79 34.91 -11.21 7.13
N ARG A 80 34.66 -10.53 8.25
CA ARG A 80 35.53 -10.52 9.43
C ARG A 80 34.82 -10.94 10.72
N GLY A 81 33.51 -11.22 10.66
CA GLY A 81 32.72 -11.63 11.81
C GLY A 81 31.98 -10.49 12.51
N PRO A 82 31.13 -10.81 13.50
CA PRO A 82 30.18 -9.86 14.09
C PRO A 82 30.86 -8.66 14.77
N GLU A 83 32.05 -8.83 15.31
CA GLU A 83 32.82 -7.76 15.99
C GLU A 83 33.20 -6.64 15.02
N ALA A 84 33.69 -6.97 13.82
CA ALA A 84 33.99 -5.98 12.80
C ALA A 84 32.74 -5.20 12.36
N GLY A 85 31.59 -5.87 12.30
CA GLY A 85 30.31 -5.19 12.07
C GLY A 85 29.91 -4.23 13.20
N ARG A 86 30.20 -4.58 14.46
CA ARG A 86 29.96 -3.70 15.64
C ARG A 86 30.85 -2.46 15.57
N GLU A 87 32.15 -2.64 15.31
CA GLU A 87 33.11 -1.52 15.21
C GLU A 87 32.67 -0.48 14.17
N VAL A 88 32.21 -0.92 13.00
CA VAL A 88 31.69 -0.02 11.95
C VAL A 88 30.47 0.77 12.42
N LEU A 89 29.54 0.15 13.15
CA LEU A 89 28.37 0.83 13.68
C LEU A 89 28.71 1.79 14.82
N GLU A 90 29.66 1.44 15.68
CA GLU A 90 30.15 2.33 16.73
C GLU A 90 30.86 3.55 16.13
N GLN A 91 31.66 3.34 15.08
CA GLN A 91 32.27 4.43 14.30
C GLN A 91 31.21 5.31 13.64
N ALA A 92 30.12 4.72 13.11
CA ALA A 92 29.01 5.49 12.56
C ALA A 92 28.36 6.39 13.61
N LEU A 93 28.15 5.89 14.83
CA LEU A 93 27.54 6.64 15.94
C LEU A 93 28.46 7.71 16.53
N GLN A 94 29.78 7.64 16.31
CA GLN A 94 30.70 8.73 16.63
C GLN A 94 30.54 9.94 15.69
N SER A 95 29.88 9.77 14.53
CA SER A 95 29.58 10.88 13.63
C SER A 95 28.48 11.79 14.20
N ARG A 96 28.74 13.10 14.18
CA ARG A 96 27.88 14.14 14.77
C ARG A 96 26.44 14.13 14.25
N ASP A 97 26.21 13.66 13.04
CA ASP A 97 24.88 13.68 12.41
C ASP A 97 24.12 12.36 12.55
N LEU A 98 24.82 11.28 12.89
CA LEU A 98 24.28 9.92 12.86
C LEU A 98 23.89 9.35 14.21
N TYR A 99 24.44 9.87 15.31
CA TYR A 99 24.10 9.40 16.66
C TYR A 99 22.60 9.56 17.00
N ARG A 100 21.85 10.39 16.27
CA ARG A 100 20.40 10.56 16.44
C ARG A 100 19.55 9.59 15.60
N GLN A 101 20.18 8.75 14.79
CA GLN A 101 19.48 7.86 13.87
C GLN A 101 19.15 6.53 14.56
N GLU A 102 17.87 6.33 14.85
CA GLU A 102 17.35 5.16 15.56
C GLU A 102 17.80 3.83 14.95
N ALA A 103 17.81 3.74 13.61
CA ALA A 103 18.14 2.52 12.89
C ALA A 103 19.57 2.00 13.20
N LEU A 104 20.52 2.90 13.46
CA LEU A 104 21.90 2.52 13.80
C LEU A 104 22.00 1.93 15.21
N TRP A 105 21.26 2.49 16.18
CA TRP A 105 21.20 1.96 17.54
C TRP A 105 20.55 0.58 17.60
N ARG A 106 19.45 0.36 16.86
CA ARG A 106 18.83 -0.98 16.76
C ARG A 106 19.78 -1.98 16.11
N ALA A 107 20.44 -1.61 15.01
CA ALA A 107 21.43 -2.45 14.36
C ALA A 107 22.60 -2.78 15.30
N LEU A 108 23.08 -1.82 16.08
CA LEU A 108 24.16 -2.07 17.04
C LEU A 108 23.73 -3.02 18.15
N ALA A 109 22.56 -2.79 18.75
CA ALA A 109 22.06 -3.61 19.84
C ALA A 109 21.79 -5.07 19.39
N THR A 110 21.23 -5.26 18.19
CA THR A 110 21.05 -6.61 17.62
C THR A 110 22.39 -7.31 17.39
N LYS A 111 23.45 -6.58 17.03
CA LYS A 111 24.79 -7.17 16.91
C LYS A 111 25.39 -7.58 18.25
N TYR A 112 24.99 -6.96 19.36
CA TYR A 112 25.39 -7.34 20.72
C TYR A 112 24.55 -8.47 21.32
N GLN A 113 23.62 -9.09 20.58
CA GLN A 113 22.75 -10.15 21.13
C GLN A 113 23.51 -11.32 21.76
N THR A 114 24.74 -11.63 21.32
CA THR A 114 25.57 -12.67 21.95
C THR A 114 26.07 -12.30 23.36
N CYS A 115 25.99 -11.03 23.74
CA CYS A 115 26.33 -10.52 25.08
C CYS A 115 25.21 -9.59 25.54
N TYR A 116 24.21 -10.21 26.17
CA TYR A 116 22.98 -9.57 26.61
C TYR A 116 23.20 -8.27 27.40
N GLU A 117 24.13 -8.28 28.37
CA GLU A 117 24.44 -7.09 29.18
C GLU A 117 24.98 -5.93 28.34
N ALA A 118 25.84 -6.23 27.36
CA ALA A 118 26.37 -5.22 26.46
C ALA A 118 25.26 -4.64 25.55
N ALA A 119 24.35 -5.48 25.05
CA ALA A 119 23.20 -5.03 24.26
C ALA A 119 22.31 -4.08 25.06
N LEU A 120 21.95 -4.46 26.30
CA LEU A 120 21.17 -3.62 27.20
C LEU A 120 21.87 -2.29 27.49
N LYS A 121 23.18 -2.32 27.78
CA LYS A 121 23.96 -1.11 28.05
C LYS A 121 23.91 -0.14 26.86
N LYS A 122 24.06 -0.63 25.63
CA LYS A 122 23.99 0.21 24.42
C LYS A 122 22.58 0.76 24.17
N ILE A 123 21.53 0.00 24.43
CA ILE A 123 20.16 0.52 24.29
C ILE A 123 19.83 1.55 25.35
N ARG A 124 20.26 1.37 26.61
CA ARG A 124 20.09 2.39 27.65
C ARG A 124 20.75 3.71 27.22
N GLN A 125 21.96 3.64 26.67
CA GLN A 125 22.64 4.81 26.10
C GLN A 125 21.83 5.42 24.95
N ALA A 126 21.29 4.60 24.04
CA ALA A 126 20.45 5.06 22.94
C ALA A 126 19.20 5.80 23.43
N ILE A 127 18.53 5.26 24.44
CA ILE A 127 17.31 5.82 25.04
C ILE A 127 17.61 7.15 25.75
N GLN A 128 18.73 7.25 26.47
CA GLN A 128 19.17 8.52 27.09
C GLN A 128 19.36 9.62 26.03
N LEU A 129 19.83 9.26 24.84
CA LEU A 129 20.03 10.20 23.73
C LEU A 129 18.75 10.46 22.91
N LEU A 130 17.83 9.48 22.85
CA LEU A 130 16.63 9.48 22.02
C LEU A 130 15.38 9.01 22.82
N PRO A 131 14.98 9.73 23.88
CA PRO A 131 13.92 9.26 24.79
C PRO A 131 12.55 9.14 24.13
N ARG A 132 12.32 9.84 23.01
CA ARG A 132 11.05 9.84 22.27
C ARG A 132 10.90 8.71 21.25
N SER A 133 11.92 7.88 21.10
CA SER A 133 11.88 6.76 20.17
C SER A 133 11.15 5.57 20.82
N ALA A 134 9.85 5.44 20.56
CA ALA A 134 9.08 4.21 20.87
C ALA A 134 9.80 2.96 20.32
N SER A 135 10.47 3.18 19.19
CA SER A 135 11.52 2.42 18.56
C SER A 135 12.39 1.56 19.48
N LEU A 136 13.19 2.30 20.25
CA LEU A 136 14.25 1.80 21.12
C LEU A 136 13.71 1.26 22.43
N TRP A 137 12.62 1.84 22.94
CA TRP A 137 11.96 1.36 24.14
C TRP A 137 11.37 -0.04 23.96
N GLU A 138 10.75 -0.31 22.79
CA GLU A 138 10.29 -1.66 22.46
C GLU A 138 11.45 -2.67 22.47
N LEU A 139 12.58 -2.33 21.84
CA LEU A 139 13.76 -3.20 21.81
C LEU A 139 14.41 -3.38 23.20
N TYR A 140 14.40 -2.35 24.04
CA TYR A 140 14.87 -2.44 25.44
C TYR A 140 14.04 -3.42 26.24
N THR A 141 12.73 -3.32 26.12
CA THR A 141 11.77 -4.24 26.73
C THR A 141 11.98 -5.67 26.24
N GLU A 142 12.12 -5.86 24.93
CA GLU A 142 12.34 -7.19 24.33
C GLU A 142 13.60 -7.85 24.89
N LEU A 143 14.73 -7.12 24.90
CA LEU A 143 15.96 -7.65 25.47
C LEU A 143 15.79 -7.92 26.97
N ARG A 144 15.32 -6.95 27.77
CA ARG A 144 15.35 -7.06 29.24
C ARG A 144 14.52 -8.24 29.78
N TYR A 145 13.42 -8.55 29.10
CA TYR A 145 12.39 -9.43 29.63
C TYR A 145 12.18 -10.71 28.82
N PHE A 146 12.62 -10.74 27.55
CA PHE A 146 12.56 -11.93 26.70
C PHE A 146 13.96 -12.34 26.23
N PRO A 147 14.94 -12.51 27.14
CA PRO A 147 16.30 -12.89 26.74
C PRO A 147 16.28 -14.25 26.04
N SER A 148 15.40 -15.17 26.44
CA SER A 148 15.27 -16.51 25.86
C SER A 148 14.80 -16.52 24.40
N GLU A 149 13.90 -15.62 23.97
CA GLU A 149 13.45 -15.54 22.57
C GLU A 149 14.48 -14.84 21.66
N VAL A 150 15.29 -13.96 22.24
CA VAL A 150 16.35 -13.22 21.52
C VAL A 150 17.67 -14.00 21.47
N LEU A 151 17.93 -14.89 22.44
CA LEU A 151 19.17 -15.69 22.57
C LEU A 151 19.12 -17.08 21.91
N VAL A 152 18.06 -17.46 21.19
CA VAL A 152 17.91 -18.78 20.50
C VAL A 152 18.94 -19.03 19.36
N ARG A 153 20.06 -18.31 19.34
CA ARG A 153 21.13 -18.49 18.33
C ARG A 153 22.54 -18.71 18.91
N CYS A 154 22.68 -19.00 20.20
CA CYS A 154 23.96 -19.45 20.79
C CYS A 154 23.83 -20.87 21.38
N PRO A 155 24.88 -21.73 21.31
CA PRO A 155 24.85 -23.07 21.87
C PRO A 155 24.87 -23.00 23.41
N LEU A 156 23.89 -23.65 24.05
CA LEU A 156 23.76 -23.75 25.50
C LEU A 156 24.60 -24.93 26.00
N ASP A 157 25.82 -24.69 26.48
CA ASP A 157 26.59 -25.70 27.23
C ASP A 157 27.24 -25.17 28.54
N GLU A 158 27.08 -23.89 28.92
CA GLU A 158 27.86 -23.34 30.07
C GLU A 158 27.07 -22.58 31.15
N CYS A 159 25.73 -22.64 31.18
CA CYS A 159 24.96 -21.99 32.25
C CYS A 159 23.86 -22.89 32.83
N SER A 160 24.24 -23.95 33.55
CA SER A 160 23.37 -24.61 34.52
C SER A 160 23.99 -24.46 35.90
N ASP A 161 23.51 -23.50 36.70
CA ASP A 161 23.58 -23.49 38.19
C ASP A 161 23.10 -22.13 38.72
N ALA A 162 21.82 -21.79 38.52
CA ALA A 162 21.19 -20.68 39.22
C ALA A 162 19.82 -21.12 39.79
N ASP A 163 19.73 -21.04 41.11
CA ASP A 163 18.68 -21.57 41.97
C ASP A 163 17.34 -20.78 41.85
N ASP A 164 16.22 -21.50 41.72
CA ASP A 164 14.87 -20.99 41.36
C ASP A 164 14.17 -20.15 42.45
N ARG A 165 14.85 -19.82 43.56
CA ARG A 165 14.26 -19.17 44.75
C ARG A 165 14.47 -17.66 44.86
N THR A 166 15.03 -17.01 43.85
CA THR A 166 15.35 -15.56 43.88
C THR A 166 14.50 -14.69 42.95
N GLN A 167 13.38 -15.18 42.40
CA GLN A 167 12.62 -14.43 41.38
C GLN A 167 11.55 -13.44 41.92
N VAL A 168 11.23 -13.44 43.21
CA VAL A 168 10.24 -12.53 43.81
C VAL A 168 10.81 -11.16 44.25
N PRO A 169 12.08 -11.02 44.70
CA PRO A 169 12.68 -9.70 44.99
C PRO A 169 12.94 -8.81 43.76
N LEU A 170 12.87 -9.35 42.54
CA LEU A 170 13.17 -8.62 41.31
C LEU A 170 12.14 -7.53 40.96
N PHE A 171 10.91 -7.63 41.46
CA PHE A 171 9.83 -6.69 41.12
C PHE A 171 9.95 -5.35 41.88
N VAL A 172 10.31 -5.40 43.18
CA VAL A 172 10.53 -4.21 44.01
C VAL A 172 11.86 -3.52 43.63
N HIS A 173 12.88 -4.31 43.28
CA HIS A 173 14.16 -3.78 42.80
C HIS A 173 14.02 -3.12 41.42
N PHE A 174 13.11 -3.61 40.57
CA PHE A 174 12.77 -3.05 39.26
C PHE A 174 12.09 -1.69 39.32
N GLU A 175 11.09 -1.52 40.18
CA GLU A 175 10.40 -0.23 40.36
C GLU A 175 11.38 0.84 40.86
N GLN A 176 12.27 0.47 41.79
CA GLN A 176 13.31 1.36 42.31
C GLN A 176 14.39 1.72 41.28
N GLU A 177 14.95 0.76 40.53
CA GLU A 177 15.94 1.08 39.49
C GLU A 177 15.35 1.89 38.33
N TRP A 178 14.09 1.64 37.98
CA TRP A 178 13.40 2.34 36.90
C TRP A 178 13.03 3.76 37.29
N LEU A 179 12.52 3.98 38.51
CA LEU A 179 12.33 5.31 39.09
C LEU A 179 13.67 6.05 39.22
N THR A 180 14.75 5.36 39.59
CA THR A 180 16.09 5.95 39.68
C THR A 180 16.59 6.40 38.30
N ALA A 181 16.48 5.56 37.26
CA ALA A 181 16.84 5.93 35.88
C ALA A 181 15.98 7.09 35.31
N LEU A 182 14.70 7.17 35.69
CA LEU A 182 13.80 8.28 35.34
C LEU A 182 14.05 9.57 36.14
N GLN A 183 14.62 9.45 37.34
CA GLN A 183 15.05 10.58 38.17
C GLN A 183 16.40 11.12 37.69
N GLU A 184 17.31 10.24 37.26
CA GLU A 184 18.63 10.59 36.70
C GLU A 184 18.54 11.21 35.30
N THR A 185 17.45 10.97 34.57
CA THR A 185 17.19 11.66 33.30
C THR A 185 16.59 13.04 33.55
N HIS A 186 17.24 14.09 33.03
CA HIS A 186 16.71 15.46 32.96
C HIS A 186 15.53 15.60 31.97
N ALA A 187 14.72 14.54 31.81
CA ALA A 187 13.59 14.48 30.91
C ALA A 187 12.45 15.38 31.41
N SER A 188 11.76 16.02 30.48
CA SER A 188 10.56 16.81 30.77
C SER A 188 9.42 15.93 31.31
N LEU A 189 8.44 16.53 31.99
CA LEU A 189 7.30 15.80 32.57
C LEU A 189 6.55 14.96 31.51
N GLU A 190 6.36 15.51 30.30
CA GLU A 190 5.74 14.82 29.16
C GLU A 190 6.55 13.59 28.70
N GLU A 191 7.88 13.63 28.81
CA GLU A 191 8.76 12.52 28.46
C GLU A 191 8.70 11.41 29.51
N LYS A 192 8.54 11.76 30.79
CA LYS A 192 8.34 10.78 31.88
C LYS A 192 7.00 10.05 31.75
N GLU A 193 5.95 10.76 31.32
CA GLU A 193 4.63 10.18 31.05
C GLU A 193 4.63 9.20 29.86
N HIS A 194 5.35 9.53 28.78
CA HIS A 194 5.47 8.64 27.62
C HIS A 194 6.17 7.31 27.95
N VAL A 195 7.16 7.36 28.85
CA VAL A 195 7.92 6.18 29.31
C VAL A 195 7.08 5.29 30.24
N TYR A 196 6.20 5.89 31.05
CA TYR A 196 5.24 5.17 31.89
C TYR A 196 4.22 4.36 31.08
N LEU A 197 3.86 4.85 29.89
CA LEU A 197 2.90 4.18 28.99
C LEU A 197 3.51 2.95 28.31
N ILE A 198 4.81 2.99 28.01
CA ILE A 198 5.53 1.83 27.47
C ILE A 198 5.74 0.76 28.55
N TRP A 199 5.92 1.19 29.81
CA TRP A 199 5.96 0.31 30.99
C TRP A 199 4.65 -0.48 31.18
N ALA A 200 3.49 0.17 31.09
CA ALA A 200 2.19 -0.49 31.21
C ALA A 200 1.93 -1.53 30.08
N ALA A 201 2.32 -1.22 28.84
CA ALA A 201 2.20 -2.15 27.72
C ALA A 201 3.13 -3.37 27.86
N THR A 202 4.31 -3.18 28.45
CA THR A 202 5.30 -4.23 28.72
C THR A 202 4.82 -5.21 29.80
N LEU A 203 4.23 -4.69 30.88
CA LEU A 203 3.64 -5.49 31.98
C LEU A 203 2.56 -6.46 31.48
N ARG A 204 1.76 -6.06 30.50
CA ARG A 204 0.70 -6.91 29.93
C ARG A 204 1.25 -8.05 29.07
N ARG A 205 2.33 -7.83 28.31
CA ARG A 205 3.02 -8.92 27.59
C ARG A 205 3.54 -9.97 28.56
N LEU A 206 4.15 -9.54 29.67
CA LEU A 206 4.66 -10.42 30.73
C LEU A 206 3.54 -11.27 31.38
N GLN A 207 2.40 -10.66 31.69
CA GLN A 207 1.25 -11.37 32.26
C GLN A 207 0.65 -12.39 31.28
N ASN A 208 0.56 -12.07 29.99
CA ASN A 208 0.05 -12.99 28.97
C ASN A 208 0.99 -14.18 28.71
N THR A 209 2.31 -13.99 28.81
CA THR A 209 3.28 -15.11 28.72
C THR A 209 3.34 -15.97 29.97
N GLN A 210 3.02 -15.44 31.15
CA GLN A 210 2.92 -16.23 32.39
C GLN A 210 1.59 -16.99 32.49
N ALA A 211 0.52 -16.51 31.88
CA ALA A 211 -0.77 -17.21 31.82
C ALA A 211 -0.71 -18.55 31.06
N SER A 212 0.31 -18.77 30.21
CA SER A 212 0.55 -20.06 29.54
C SER A 212 1.28 -21.11 30.38
N SER A 213 1.72 -20.81 31.61
CA SER A 213 2.31 -21.79 32.54
C SER A 213 1.45 -21.89 33.82
N CYS A 214 0.39 -22.68 33.76
CA CYS A 214 -0.61 -22.77 34.81
C CYS A 214 -0.24 -23.84 35.87
N SER A 215 0.34 -23.40 37.00
CA SER A 215 0.13 -23.99 38.34
C SER A 215 0.57 -23.08 39.51
N ARG A 216 0.80 -21.78 39.27
CA ARG A 216 1.34 -20.84 40.28
C ARG A 216 0.29 -19.96 40.99
N ALA A 217 -1.00 -20.06 40.64
CA ALA A 217 -2.04 -19.22 41.23
C ALA A 217 -2.41 -19.61 42.67
N GLU A 218 -2.34 -20.89 43.05
CA GLU A 218 -2.73 -21.36 44.39
C GLU A 218 -1.77 -20.96 45.51
N ASN A 219 -0.50 -20.65 45.18
CA ASN A 219 0.51 -20.30 46.19
C ASN A 219 0.51 -18.80 46.58
N LEU A 220 -0.10 -17.94 45.76
CA LEU A 220 -0.24 -16.50 46.07
C LEU A 220 -1.40 -16.25 47.04
N GLU A 221 -2.47 -17.05 46.94
CA GLU A 221 -3.66 -16.92 47.79
C GLU A 221 -3.41 -17.45 49.22
N THR A 222 -2.50 -18.42 49.37
CA THR A 222 -2.05 -18.93 50.67
C THR A 222 -1.02 -17.99 51.32
N ALA A 223 -0.10 -17.39 50.56
CA ALA A 223 0.89 -16.45 51.11
C ALA A 223 0.27 -15.13 51.63
N ALA A 224 -0.90 -14.75 51.11
CA ALA A 224 -1.62 -13.55 51.55
C ALA A 224 -2.41 -13.73 52.87
N ARG A 225 -2.67 -14.98 53.31
CA ARG A 225 -3.46 -15.26 54.53
C ARG A 225 -2.65 -15.22 55.84
N ASP A 226 -1.32 -15.28 55.79
CA ASP A 226 -0.48 -15.47 56.98
C ASP A 226 0.35 -14.22 57.40
N PHE A 227 -0.05 -13.00 57.02
CA PHE A 227 0.60 -11.77 57.49
C PHE A 227 -0.10 -11.18 58.75
N PRO A 228 0.62 -10.88 59.85
CA PRO A 228 0.01 -10.51 61.13
C PRO A 228 -0.54 -9.06 61.19
N GLU A 229 -1.71 -8.92 61.82
CA GLU A 229 -2.61 -7.75 61.96
C GLU A 229 -2.07 -6.54 62.76
N LYS A 230 -0.88 -6.01 62.47
CA LYS A 230 -0.41 -4.76 63.11
C LYS A 230 0.08 -3.74 62.09
N ASN A 231 -0.87 -3.06 61.43
CA ASN A 231 -0.79 -1.64 61.01
C ASN A 231 -1.98 -1.23 60.11
N ILE A 232 -3.21 -1.34 60.61
CA ILE A 232 -4.42 -0.98 59.84
C ILE A 232 -4.67 0.55 59.81
N ASP A 233 -4.08 1.34 60.72
CA ASP A 233 -4.40 2.77 60.81
C ASP A 233 -3.59 3.71 59.89
N ALA A 234 -2.57 3.20 59.20
CA ALA A 234 -1.78 3.99 58.23
C ALA A 234 -2.24 3.80 56.77
N VAL A 235 -3.00 2.74 56.47
CA VAL A 235 -3.47 2.41 55.11
C VAL A 235 -4.88 2.94 54.84
N ALA A 236 -5.69 3.19 55.88
CA ALA A 236 -7.06 3.70 55.74
C ALA A 236 -7.17 5.19 55.34
N ARG A 237 -6.07 5.94 55.27
CA ARG A 237 -6.07 7.39 54.93
C ARG A 237 -5.49 7.76 53.56
N ALA A 238 -5.09 6.77 52.75
CA ALA A 238 -4.89 6.98 51.33
C ALA A 238 -6.11 6.43 50.58
N SER A 239 -6.96 7.33 50.08
CA SER A 239 -7.99 7.03 49.09
C SER A 239 -7.45 6.05 48.04
N SER A 240 -8.22 5.00 47.76
CA SER A 240 -7.82 3.78 47.05
C SER A 240 -6.83 4.03 45.90
N GLY A 241 -5.79 3.19 45.81
CA GLY A 241 -4.81 3.21 44.72
C GLY A 241 -5.46 3.15 43.32
N GLU A 242 -6.70 2.66 43.23
CA GLU A 242 -7.53 2.70 42.02
C GLU A 242 -7.88 4.11 41.54
N THR A 243 -8.07 5.08 42.43
CA THR A 243 -8.46 6.45 42.04
C THR A 243 -7.26 7.25 41.50
N ILE A 244 -6.06 6.99 42.07
CA ILE A 244 -4.81 7.57 41.60
C ILE A 244 -4.36 6.89 40.30
N ALA A 245 -4.47 5.56 40.21
CA ALA A 245 -4.27 4.83 38.96
C ALA A 245 -5.23 5.34 37.87
N HIS A 246 -6.51 5.54 38.18
CA HIS A 246 -7.49 6.13 37.25
C HIS A 246 -7.13 7.54 36.79
N ALA A 247 -6.76 8.45 37.70
CA ALA A 247 -6.41 9.82 37.36
C ALA A 247 -5.11 9.91 36.53
N VAL A 248 -4.15 9.02 36.79
CA VAL A 248 -2.89 8.91 36.05
C VAL A 248 -3.11 8.28 34.67
N LEU A 249 -3.97 7.27 34.56
CA LEU A 249 -4.35 6.63 33.30
C LEU A 249 -5.14 7.58 32.37
N LEU A 250 -6.09 8.36 32.93
CA LEU A 250 -6.83 9.40 32.20
C LEU A 250 -5.93 10.55 31.72
N ARG A 251 -4.86 10.88 32.46
CA ARG A 251 -3.85 11.86 32.02
C ARG A 251 -2.93 11.28 30.93
N GLY A 252 -2.45 10.05 31.10
CA GLY A 252 -1.61 9.37 30.12
C GLY A 252 -2.32 9.17 28.77
N ALA A 253 -3.62 8.86 28.81
CA ALA A 253 -4.49 8.74 27.64
C ALA A 253 -4.51 10.00 26.75
N ARG A 254 -4.57 11.20 27.35
CA ARG A 254 -4.57 12.48 26.60
C ARG A 254 -3.26 12.76 25.84
N CYS A 255 -2.16 12.09 26.20
CA CYS A 255 -0.84 12.26 25.59
C CYS A 255 -0.50 11.18 24.53
N LEU A 256 -1.35 10.15 24.39
CA LEU A 256 -1.14 9.05 23.44
C LEU A 256 -1.46 9.49 22.00
N ARG A 257 -0.42 9.70 21.19
CA ARG A 257 -0.53 9.88 19.71
C ARG A 257 -0.48 8.56 18.92
N SER A 258 -0.46 7.42 19.60
CA SER A 258 -0.33 6.09 18.97
C SER A 258 -1.61 5.28 19.14
N ALA A 259 -2.30 5.05 18.03
CA ALA A 259 -3.52 4.23 17.92
C ALA A 259 -3.36 2.81 18.47
N ARG A 260 -2.16 2.22 18.34
CA ARG A 260 -1.88 0.87 18.86
C ARG A 260 -1.89 0.82 20.38
N LEU A 261 -1.31 1.82 21.04
CA LEU A 261 -1.31 1.91 22.51
C LEU A 261 -2.72 2.17 23.04
N TRP A 262 -3.52 2.96 22.32
CA TRP A 262 -4.93 3.18 22.62
C TRP A 262 -5.78 1.90 22.48
N LYS A 263 -5.59 1.13 21.41
CA LYS A 263 -6.25 -0.17 21.24
C LYS A 263 -5.96 -1.10 22.42
N TYR A 264 -4.69 -1.24 22.79
CA TYR A 264 -4.31 -2.06 23.94
C TYR A 264 -4.88 -1.55 25.26
N PHE A 265 -4.96 -0.23 25.45
CA PHE A 265 -5.61 0.38 26.61
C PHE A 265 -7.11 0.06 26.67
N LEU A 266 -7.85 0.22 25.57
CA LEU A 266 -9.28 -0.06 25.49
C LEU A 266 -9.58 -1.55 25.68
N GLU A 267 -8.80 -2.44 25.07
CA GLU A 267 -8.88 -3.88 25.29
C GLU A 267 -8.53 -4.27 26.74
N SER A 268 -7.77 -3.45 27.48
CA SER A 268 -7.49 -3.65 28.91
C SER A 268 -8.66 -3.20 29.76
N ALA A 269 -9.17 -1.98 29.51
CA ALA A 269 -10.29 -1.40 30.23
C ALA A 269 -11.53 -2.32 30.14
N VAL A 270 -11.87 -2.78 28.93
CA VAL A 270 -12.98 -3.72 28.70
C VAL A 270 -12.78 -5.06 29.42
N SER A 271 -11.53 -5.54 29.54
CA SER A 271 -11.24 -6.79 30.26
C SER A 271 -11.21 -6.65 31.79
N LEU A 272 -10.93 -5.45 32.31
CA LEU A 272 -10.72 -5.20 33.74
C LEU A 272 -11.97 -4.67 34.45
N SER A 273 -12.80 -3.85 33.78
CA SER A 273 -13.94 -3.19 34.44
C SER A 273 -15.17 -4.10 34.61
N GLY A 274 -15.18 -5.29 34.00
CA GLY A 274 -16.45 -5.95 33.70
C GLY A 274 -17.33 -5.04 32.82
N ASN A 275 -18.54 -5.49 32.48
CA ASN A 275 -19.40 -4.84 31.50
C ASN A 275 -19.93 -3.43 31.86
N ASP A 276 -19.48 -2.77 32.93
CA ASP A 276 -20.22 -1.62 33.50
C ASP A 276 -19.59 -0.21 33.31
N ASP A 277 -18.33 -0.07 32.92
CA ASP A 277 -17.70 1.28 32.79
C ASP A 277 -17.76 1.89 31.37
N LEU A 278 -18.99 2.10 30.88
CA LEU A 278 -19.28 2.79 29.61
C LEU A 278 -18.94 4.30 29.63
N ALA A 279 -19.04 4.94 30.80
CA ALA A 279 -18.71 6.36 30.96
C ALA A 279 -17.24 6.67 30.63
N LEU A 280 -16.34 5.73 30.93
CA LEU A 280 -14.91 5.82 30.66
C LEU A 280 -14.60 5.72 29.15
N LEU A 281 -15.32 4.85 28.44
CA LEU A 281 -15.26 4.74 26.99
C LEU A 281 -15.79 6.01 26.29
N GLU A 282 -16.89 6.57 26.78
CA GLU A 282 -17.49 7.80 26.23
C GLU A 282 -16.62 9.04 26.47
N GLU A 283 -16.04 9.16 27.67
CA GLU A 283 -15.10 10.23 27.99
C GLU A 283 -13.78 10.09 27.20
N ALA A 284 -13.29 8.87 27.00
CA ALA A 284 -12.14 8.58 26.15
C ALA A 284 -12.42 8.93 24.67
N MET A 285 -13.57 8.53 24.13
CA MET A 285 -13.97 8.85 22.75
C MET A 285 -14.22 10.35 22.52
N CYS A 286 -14.62 11.09 23.56
CA CYS A 286 -14.80 12.54 23.48
C CYS A 286 -13.51 13.35 23.69
N SER A 287 -12.46 12.76 24.25
CA SER A 287 -11.20 13.45 24.56
C SER A 287 -10.07 13.20 23.55
N VAL A 288 -10.23 12.26 22.61
CA VAL A 288 -9.24 11.95 21.57
C VAL A 288 -9.52 12.75 20.28
N PRO A 289 -8.58 13.57 19.79
CA PRO A 289 -8.72 14.20 18.48
C PRO A 289 -8.69 13.15 17.36
N PRO A 290 -9.52 13.26 16.32
CA PRO A 290 -9.62 12.27 15.26
C PRO A 290 -8.28 12.15 14.51
N LEU A 291 -7.55 11.06 14.75
CA LEU A 291 -6.38 10.69 13.94
C LEU A 291 -6.88 10.01 12.66
N ARG A 292 -6.31 10.39 11.52
CA ARG A 292 -6.70 9.84 10.20
C ARG A 292 -6.34 8.35 10.13
N ASN A 293 -7.34 7.51 9.89
CA ASN A 293 -7.29 6.05 9.64
C ASN A 293 -6.98 5.16 10.84
N ASP A 294 -8.00 4.90 11.66
CA ASP A 294 -7.83 4.08 12.85
C ASP A 294 -8.87 2.95 12.95
N SER A 295 -8.42 1.73 12.67
CA SER A 295 -9.20 0.49 12.78
C SER A 295 -9.72 0.23 14.20
N TRP A 296 -9.12 0.85 15.23
CA TRP A 296 -9.58 0.71 16.61
C TRP A 296 -10.97 1.32 16.81
N PHE A 297 -11.32 2.40 16.08
CA PHE A 297 -12.67 2.96 16.13
C PHE A 297 -13.68 1.94 15.61
N CYS A 298 -13.38 1.30 14.48
CA CYS A 298 -14.19 0.21 13.95
C CYS A 298 -14.24 -1.00 14.91
N ASP A 299 -13.14 -1.32 15.61
CA ASP A 299 -13.12 -2.36 16.63
C ASP A 299 -14.00 -2.01 17.84
N VAL A 300 -14.01 -0.74 18.28
CA VAL A 300 -14.91 -0.22 19.34
C VAL A 300 -16.36 -0.23 18.89
N LEU A 301 -16.65 0.20 17.66
CA LEU A 301 -18.01 0.14 17.09
C LEU A 301 -18.47 -1.31 16.91
N ARG A 302 -17.59 -2.24 16.54
CA ARG A 302 -17.88 -3.68 16.48
C ARG A 302 -18.15 -4.26 17.87
N ALA A 303 -17.36 -3.92 18.88
CA ALA A 303 -17.59 -4.33 20.27
C ALA A 303 -18.92 -3.75 20.82
N ARG A 304 -19.28 -2.52 20.43
CA ARG A 304 -20.58 -1.92 20.77
C ARG A 304 -21.75 -2.49 19.97
N ARG A 305 -21.55 -3.04 18.76
CA ARG A 305 -22.60 -3.63 17.91
C ARG A 305 -23.44 -4.67 18.64
N GLU A 306 -22.82 -5.48 19.48
CA GLU A 306 -23.49 -6.53 20.27
C GLU A 306 -24.42 -5.94 21.34
N ARG A 307 -24.15 -4.73 21.84
CA ARG A 307 -24.94 -4.06 22.88
C ARG A 307 -25.91 -3.01 22.32
N TRP A 308 -25.64 -2.41 21.16
CA TRP A 308 -26.54 -1.49 20.45
C TRP A 308 -27.87 -2.12 20.04
N ALA A 309 -27.95 -3.44 19.98
CA ALA A 309 -29.24 -4.13 19.84
C ALA A 309 -30.22 -3.79 20.99
N LEU A 310 -29.73 -3.24 22.12
CA LEU A 310 -30.52 -2.88 23.30
C LEU A 310 -30.76 -1.37 23.50
N GLU A 311 -29.96 -0.48 22.91
CA GLU A 311 -30.05 0.97 23.16
C GLU A 311 -30.60 1.74 21.95
N ARG A 312 -31.63 2.57 22.18
CA ARG A 312 -32.35 3.37 21.16
C ARG A 312 -31.80 4.81 20.97
N ASP A 313 -30.63 5.14 21.49
CA ASP A 313 -30.16 6.54 21.45
C ASP A 313 -29.44 6.89 20.13
N THR A 314 -30.19 7.48 19.21
CA THR A 314 -29.72 7.91 17.88
C THR A 314 -28.85 9.18 17.92
N ARG A 315 -28.92 9.98 19.00
CA ARG A 315 -28.18 11.25 19.11
C ARG A 315 -26.67 11.03 19.23
N THR A 316 -26.28 10.00 19.96
CA THR A 316 -24.88 9.66 20.16
C THR A 316 -24.25 9.26 18.83
N LEU A 317 -24.88 8.38 18.03
CA LEU A 317 -24.33 8.03 16.72
C LEU A 317 -24.31 9.20 15.72
N ALA A 318 -25.32 10.09 15.70
CA ALA A 318 -25.31 11.26 14.80
C ALA A 318 -24.10 12.18 15.08
N SER A 319 -23.80 12.44 16.35
CA SER A 319 -22.62 13.22 16.74
C SER A 319 -21.28 12.55 16.39
N HIS A 320 -21.25 11.22 16.25
CA HIS A 320 -20.05 10.48 15.84
C HIS A 320 -19.82 10.54 14.33
N VAL A 321 -20.90 10.50 13.54
CA VAL A 321 -20.83 10.67 12.08
C VAL A 321 -20.33 12.07 11.71
N GLU A 322 -20.73 13.10 12.46
CA GLU A 322 -20.19 14.45 12.34
C GLU A 322 -18.68 14.53 12.62
N ARG A 323 -18.14 13.67 13.48
CA ARG A 323 -16.70 13.60 13.82
C ARG A 323 -15.87 12.86 12.77
N PHE A 324 -16.47 11.92 12.04
CA PHE A 324 -15.79 11.10 11.02
C PHE A 324 -16.50 11.18 9.67
N PRO A 325 -16.64 12.39 9.09
CA PRO A 325 -17.39 12.57 7.85
C PRO A 325 -16.77 11.78 6.69
N THR A 326 -15.48 11.46 6.75
CA THR A 326 -14.73 10.82 5.65
C THR A 326 -14.56 9.32 5.77
N ASP A 327 -15.01 8.69 6.86
CA ASP A 327 -14.79 7.25 7.09
C ASP A 327 -15.98 6.41 6.63
N PRO A 328 -15.91 5.76 5.45
CA PRO A 328 -17.01 4.96 4.93
C PRO A 328 -17.47 3.84 5.87
N GLU A 329 -16.57 3.24 6.67
CA GLU A 329 -16.95 2.15 7.57
C GLU A 329 -17.86 2.63 8.70
N ALA A 330 -17.60 3.82 9.23
CA ALA A 330 -18.46 4.47 10.23
C ALA A 330 -19.89 4.68 9.70
N TRP A 331 -20.01 5.18 8.46
CA TRP A 331 -21.31 5.40 7.80
C TRP A 331 -22.03 4.09 7.47
N LEU A 332 -21.32 3.03 7.07
CA LEU A 332 -21.90 1.69 6.89
C LEU A 332 -22.47 1.16 8.20
N MET A 333 -21.71 1.23 9.29
CA MET A 333 -22.17 0.78 10.60
C MET A 333 -23.37 1.58 11.09
N PHE A 334 -23.40 2.90 10.82
CA PHE A 334 -24.54 3.74 11.17
C PHE A 334 -25.81 3.34 10.39
N ALA A 335 -25.69 3.14 9.08
CA ALA A 335 -26.79 2.67 8.26
C ALA A 335 -27.24 1.25 8.69
N GLU A 336 -26.30 0.34 8.96
CA GLU A 336 -26.63 -1.01 9.47
C GLU A 336 -27.37 -0.97 10.80
N HIS A 337 -26.96 -0.09 11.73
CA HIS A 337 -27.65 0.10 13.00
C HIS A 337 -29.10 0.55 12.78
N TYR A 338 -29.32 1.54 11.89
CA TYR A 338 -30.68 1.99 11.57
C TYR A 338 -31.54 0.87 11.01
N ARG A 339 -30.97 0.06 10.12
CA ARG A 339 -31.66 -1.12 9.58
C ARG A 339 -31.95 -2.17 10.64
N SER A 340 -31.02 -2.48 11.54
CA SER A 340 -31.20 -3.55 12.51
C SER A 340 -32.11 -3.18 13.67
N VAL A 341 -32.00 -1.95 14.17
CA VAL A 341 -32.73 -1.51 15.37
C VAL A 341 -34.11 -0.96 15.04
N TYR A 342 -34.24 -0.19 13.96
CA TYR A 342 -35.51 0.47 13.60
C TYR A 342 -36.24 -0.19 12.43
N ALA A 343 -35.62 -1.17 11.76
CA ALA A 343 -36.13 -1.75 10.51
C ALA A 343 -36.44 -0.69 9.43
N ASP A 344 -35.77 0.47 9.49
CA ASP A 344 -35.99 1.60 8.58
C ASP A 344 -34.92 1.62 7.48
N GLU A 345 -35.22 0.93 6.39
CA GLU A 345 -34.34 0.88 5.21
C GLU A 345 -34.26 2.25 4.51
N THR A 346 -35.31 3.07 4.59
CA THR A 346 -35.36 4.38 3.92
C THR A 346 -34.38 5.35 4.57
N GLN A 347 -34.38 5.40 5.91
CA GLN A 347 -33.45 6.24 6.66
C GLN A 347 -32.01 5.75 6.51
N ALA A 348 -31.79 4.45 6.49
CA ALA A 348 -30.46 3.89 6.24
C ALA A 348 -29.94 4.23 4.83
N GLU A 349 -30.79 4.13 3.80
CA GLU A 349 -30.44 4.59 2.44
C GLU A 349 -30.14 6.09 2.42
N ALA A 350 -30.93 6.92 3.10
CA ALA A 350 -30.71 8.37 3.20
C ALA A 350 -29.37 8.70 3.88
N ILE A 351 -29.00 7.98 4.94
CA ILE A 351 -27.70 8.11 5.62
C ILE A 351 -26.56 7.82 4.63
N LEU A 352 -26.66 6.75 3.86
CA LEU A 352 -25.62 6.36 2.89
C LEU A 352 -25.53 7.33 1.72
N LEU A 353 -26.66 7.85 1.23
CA LEU A 353 -26.68 8.90 0.21
C LEU A 353 -26.09 10.21 0.74
N THR A 354 -26.30 10.53 2.01
CA THR A 354 -25.67 11.68 2.68
C THR A 354 -24.16 11.51 2.72
N PHE A 355 -23.65 10.32 3.03
CA PHE A 355 -22.21 10.06 2.93
C PHE A 355 -21.69 10.27 1.51
N LEU A 356 -22.40 9.75 0.50
CA LEU A 356 -22.03 9.94 -0.91
C LEU A 356 -21.97 11.42 -1.33
N GLN A 357 -22.82 12.27 -0.75
CA GLN A 357 -22.85 13.71 -1.03
C GLN A 357 -21.74 14.48 -0.30
N TYR A 358 -21.52 14.19 0.98
CA TYR A 358 -20.68 15.03 1.85
C TYR A 358 -19.33 14.40 2.20
N GLY A 359 -19.33 13.13 2.59
CA GLY A 359 -18.13 12.42 3.06
C GLY A 359 -17.23 11.90 1.95
N PHE A 360 -17.85 11.55 0.83
CA PHE A 360 -17.23 10.87 -0.30
C PHE A 360 -16.10 11.66 -0.97
N SER A 361 -16.28 12.97 -1.13
CA SER A 361 -15.29 13.85 -1.78
C SER A 361 -13.95 13.91 -1.04
N GLN A 362 -13.93 13.53 0.23
CA GLN A 362 -12.76 13.59 1.11
C GLN A 362 -12.21 12.19 1.44
N ALA A 363 -12.92 11.12 1.07
CA ALA A 363 -12.50 9.75 1.34
C ALA A 363 -11.50 9.25 0.27
N PRO A 364 -10.51 8.42 0.64
CA PRO A 364 -9.61 7.81 -0.33
C PRO A 364 -10.36 6.85 -1.27
N GLY A 365 -10.02 6.88 -2.56
CA GLY A 365 -10.76 6.17 -3.62
C GLY A 365 -10.92 4.66 -3.43
N ASP A 366 -9.95 3.98 -2.81
CA ASP A 366 -10.03 2.54 -2.54
C ASP A 366 -11.02 2.18 -1.41
N SER A 367 -11.16 3.05 -0.41
CA SER A 367 -12.15 2.88 0.66
C SER A 367 -13.56 3.13 0.12
N VAL A 368 -13.67 4.11 -0.79
CA VAL A 368 -14.89 4.39 -1.54
C VAL A 368 -15.33 3.18 -2.39
N ALA A 369 -14.41 2.56 -3.15
CA ALA A 369 -14.73 1.38 -3.96
C ALA A 369 -15.31 0.24 -3.12
N ARG A 370 -14.65 -0.09 -2.00
CA ARG A 370 -15.12 -1.12 -1.06
C ARG A 370 -16.48 -0.77 -0.48
N PHE A 371 -16.68 0.47 -0.06
CA PHE A 371 -17.95 0.95 0.46
C PHE A 371 -19.09 0.75 -0.54
N ILE A 372 -18.90 1.17 -1.79
CA ILE A 372 -19.92 1.02 -2.85
C ILE A 372 -20.20 -0.45 -3.12
N ALA A 373 -19.16 -1.29 -3.21
CA ALA A 373 -19.31 -2.74 -3.41
C ALA A 373 -20.20 -3.37 -2.33
N THR A 374 -19.89 -3.07 -1.06
CA THR A 374 -20.66 -3.53 0.10
C THR A 374 -22.10 -3.01 0.04
N LEU A 375 -22.29 -1.75 -0.32
CA LEU A 375 -23.63 -1.17 -0.42
C LEU A 375 -24.50 -1.78 -1.51
N LEU A 376 -23.93 -2.00 -2.70
CA LEU A 376 -24.68 -2.62 -3.80
C LEU A 376 -25.08 -4.05 -3.44
N ASP A 377 -24.21 -4.82 -2.81
CA ASP A 377 -24.51 -6.20 -2.38
C ASP A 377 -25.56 -6.23 -1.25
N GLN A 378 -25.47 -5.30 -0.28
CA GLN A 378 -26.46 -5.16 0.79
C GLN A 378 -27.83 -4.71 0.26
N SER A 379 -27.88 -3.70 -0.60
CA SER A 379 -29.14 -3.21 -1.18
C SER A 379 -29.82 -4.29 -2.01
N TRP A 380 -29.06 -5.06 -2.80
CA TRP A 380 -29.60 -6.16 -3.59
C TRP A 380 -30.10 -7.33 -2.75
N SER A 381 -29.30 -7.81 -1.80
CA SER A 381 -29.67 -8.96 -0.95
C SER A 381 -30.96 -8.71 -0.17
N ARG A 382 -31.23 -7.46 0.21
CA ARG A 382 -32.38 -7.06 1.02
C ARG A 382 -33.60 -6.67 0.20
N THR A 383 -33.45 -5.74 -0.75
CA THR A 383 -34.61 -5.22 -1.50
C THR A 383 -35.02 -6.11 -2.65
N ARG A 384 -34.07 -6.90 -3.20
CA ARG A 384 -34.20 -7.62 -4.48
C ARG A 384 -34.79 -6.74 -5.61
N SER A 385 -34.65 -5.42 -5.50
CA SER A 385 -35.23 -4.45 -6.42
C SER A 385 -34.15 -3.82 -7.28
N LEU A 386 -34.06 -4.26 -8.54
CA LEU A 386 -33.12 -3.71 -9.50
C LEU A 386 -33.31 -2.20 -9.70
N ALA A 387 -34.56 -1.71 -9.68
CA ALA A 387 -34.86 -0.30 -9.86
C ALA A 387 -34.23 0.57 -8.76
N ARG A 388 -34.30 0.12 -7.50
CA ARG A 388 -33.69 0.84 -6.36
C ARG A 388 -32.17 0.83 -6.44
N VAL A 389 -31.57 -0.34 -6.69
CA VAL A 389 -30.11 -0.46 -6.82
C VAL A 389 -29.58 0.45 -7.94
N ARG A 390 -30.29 0.50 -9.08
CA ARG A 390 -29.93 1.38 -10.20
C ARG A 390 -30.10 2.85 -9.88
N ALA A 391 -31.19 3.25 -9.23
CA ALA A 391 -31.38 4.64 -8.79
C ALA A 391 -30.27 5.08 -7.82
N PHE A 392 -29.82 4.17 -6.96
CA PHE A 392 -28.68 4.39 -6.07
C PHE A 392 -27.37 4.55 -6.85
N GLN A 393 -27.08 3.66 -7.82
CA GLN A 393 -25.90 3.76 -8.68
C GLN A 393 -25.84 5.11 -9.42
N GLU A 394 -26.96 5.56 -9.98
CA GLU A 394 -27.06 6.87 -10.64
C GLU A 394 -26.78 8.03 -9.68
N SER A 395 -27.35 7.95 -8.48
CA SER A 395 -27.13 8.96 -7.44
C SER A 395 -25.66 9.00 -7.01
N ALA A 396 -25.03 7.84 -6.84
CA ALA A 396 -23.61 7.74 -6.52
C ALA A 396 -22.72 8.33 -7.63
N LEU A 397 -22.99 7.99 -8.90
CA LEU A 397 -22.26 8.56 -10.05
C LEU A 397 -22.44 10.07 -10.17
N ALA A 398 -23.63 10.59 -9.85
CA ALA A 398 -23.91 12.03 -9.86
C ALA A 398 -23.19 12.79 -8.73
N CYS A 399 -23.06 12.18 -7.55
CA CYS A 399 -22.39 12.79 -6.39
C CYS A 399 -20.85 12.72 -6.47
N ALA A 400 -20.30 11.76 -7.20
CA ALA A 400 -18.87 11.58 -7.34
C ALA A 400 -18.22 12.67 -8.21
N SER A 401 -17.59 13.64 -7.53
CA SER A 401 -16.82 14.72 -8.17
C SER A 401 -15.41 14.30 -8.57
N ASP A 402 -14.75 13.44 -7.78
CA ASP A 402 -13.44 12.92 -8.11
C ASP A 402 -13.51 11.75 -9.09
N ARG A 403 -12.54 11.73 -10.01
CA ARG A 403 -12.47 10.74 -11.07
C ARG A 403 -12.15 9.34 -10.57
N ALA A 404 -11.24 9.19 -9.60
CA ALA A 404 -10.90 7.86 -9.08
C ALA A 404 -12.12 7.23 -8.39
N ALA A 405 -12.92 8.06 -7.73
CA ALA A 405 -14.16 7.65 -7.10
C ALA A 405 -15.25 7.27 -8.13
N ARG A 406 -15.40 8.03 -9.23
CA ARG A 406 -16.27 7.63 -10.36
C ARG A 406 -15.84 6.31 -10.99
N ASP A 407 -14.54 6.14 -11.25
CA ASP A 407 -13.97 4.89 -11.80
C ASP A 407 -14.22 3.70 -10.87
N ALA A 408 -14.19 3.91 -9.55
CA ALA A 408 -14.58 2.90 -8.57
C ALA A 408 -16.08 2.55 -8.66
N ILE A 409 -16.97 3.55 -8.72
CA ILE A 409 -18.42 3.32 -8.87
C ILE A 409 -18.73 2.58 -10.18
N PHE A 410 -18.11 2.96 -11.30
CA PHE A 410 -18.31 2.29 -12.58
C PHE A 410 -17.91 0.81 -12.49
N ARG A 411 -16.73 0.50 -11.91
CA ARG A 411 -16.28 -0.89 -11.74
C ARG A 411 -17.27 -1.72 -10.92
N GLU A 412 -17.70 -1.22 -9.77
CA GLU A 412 -18.63 -1.96 -8.92
C GLU A 412 -20.04 -2.05 -9.52
N SER A 413 -20.50 -1.01 -10.21
CA SER A 413 -21.78 -1.04 -10.94
C SER A 413 -21.77 -2.05 -12.09
N LEU A 414 -20.67 -2.11 -12.85
CA LEU A 414 -20.47 -3.12 -13.90
C LEU A 414 -20.42 -4.53 -13.32
N ARG A 415 -19.69 -4.72 -12.22
CA ARG A 415 -19.64 -6.01 -11.51
C ARG A 415 -21.04 -6.45 -11.06
N PHE A 416 -21.81 -5.53 -10.49
CA PHE A 416 -23.19 -5.77 -10.08
C PHE A 416 -24.08 -6.16 -11.26
N GLU A 417 -24.11 -5.34 -12.32
CA GLU A 417 -24.96 -5.58 -13.48
C GLU A 417 -24.59 -6.87 -14.22
N ARG A 418 -23.30 -7.23 -14.24
CA ARG A 418 -22.80 -8.46 -14.86
C ARG A 418 -23.15 -9.72 -14.07
N TYR A 419 -22.90 -9.73 -12.77
CA TYR A 419 -22.98 -10.98 -11.98
C TYR A 419 -24.26 -11.14 -11.17
N LYS A 420 -24.94 -10.05 -10.80
CA LYS A 420 -26.15 -10.09 -9.96
C LYS A 420 -27.40 -9.81 -10.79
N ALA A 421 -27.42 -8.74 -11.57
CA ALA A 421 -28.57 -8.40 -12.41
C ALA A 421 -28.59 -9.16 -13.75
N VAL A 422 -27.43 -9.62 -14.21
CA VAL A 422 -27.22 -10.31 -15.50
C VAL A 422 -27.80 -9.49 -16.68
N CYS A 423 -27.63 -8.16 -16.64
CA CYS A 423 -28.19 -7.23 -17.62
C CYS A 423 -27.09 -6.62 -18.50
N LEU A 424 -26.75 -7.34 -19.58
CA LEU A 424 -25.60 -7.02 -20.44
C LEU A 424 -25.77 -5.71 -21.22
N GLU A 425 -26.99 -5.36 -21.63
CA GLU A 425 -27.30 -4.07 -22.27
C GLU A 425 -27.01 -2.88 -21.34
N ARG A 426 -27.30 -3.04 -20.05
CA ARG A 426 -26.99 -2.01 -19.06
C ARG A 426 -25.47 -1.89 -18.84
N CYS A 427 -24.75 -3.00 -18.86
CA CYS A 427 -23.28 -2.96 -18.85
C CYS A 427 -22.72 -2.18 -20.05
N ARG A 428 -23.27 -2.38 -21.26
CA ARG A 428 -22.90 -1.61 -22.46
C ARG A 428 -23.17 -0.12 -22.29
N GLU A 429 -24.32 0.25 -21.74
CA GLU A 429 -24.66 1.65 -21.44
C GLU A 429 -23.68 2.27 -20.44
N LEU A 430 -23.36 1.56 -19.36
CA LEU A 430 -22.38 2.01 -18.36
C LEU A 430 -20.99 2.18 -18.97
N PHE A 431 -20.54 1.26 -19.83
CA PHE A 431 -19.26 1.41 -20.54
C PHE A 431 -19.26 2.62 -21.49
N ARG A 432 -20.34 2.86 -22.24
CA ARG A 432 -20.45 4.05 -23.10
C ARG A 432 -20.36 5.35 -22.29
N ARG A 433 -21.03 5.41 -21.14
CA ARG A 433 -20.94 6.57 -20.22
C ARG A 433 -19.53 6.72 -19.65
N TRP A 434 -18.93 5.64 -19.18
CA TRP A 434 -17.58 5.66 -18.64
C TRP A 434 -16.56 6.11 -19.69
N LEU A 435 -16.71 5.67 -20.93
CA LEU A 435 -15.83 6.08 -22.03
C LEU A 435 -16.07 7.50 -22.52
N ALA A 436 -17.30 8.02 -22.43
CA ALA A 436 -17.57 9.43 -22.69
C ALA A 436 -16.80 10.33 -21.71
N GLU A 437 -16.60 9.88 -20.47
CA GLU A 437 -15.88 10.62 -19.43
C GLU A 437 -14.37 10.36 -19.44
N ALA A 438 -13.96 9.14 -19.79
CA ALA A 438 -12.59 8.66 -19.67
C ALA A 438 -12.09 7.95 -20.94
N PRO A 439 -12.15 8.57 -22.14
CA PRO A 439 -11.83 7.89 -23.40
C PRO A 439 -10.35 7.47 -23.50
N HIS A 440 -9.47 8.08 -22.72
CA HIS A 440 -8.02 7.81 -22.71
C HIS A 440 -7.60 6.72 -21.72
N LEU A 441 -8.53 6.01 -21.07
CA LEU A 441 -8.19 4.87 -20.21
C LEU A 441 -8.28 3.56 -20.99
N ALA A 442 -7.13 3.03 -21.42
CA ALA A 442 -7.04 1.76 -22.14
C ALA A 442 -7.67 0.58 -21.38
N SER A 443 -7.60 0.58 -20.05
CA SER A 443 -8.21 -0.46 -19.20
C SER A 443 -9.73 -0.51 -19.34
N VAL A 444 -10.39 0.61 -19.60
CA VAL A 444 -11.85 0.67 -19.78
C VAL A 444 -12.24 0.04 -21.10
N TRP A 445 -11.53 0.39 -22.18
CA TRP A 445 -11.70 -0.23 -23.50
C TRP A 445 -11.45 -1.74 -23.50
N ALA A 446 -10.37 -2.18 -22.85
CA ALA A 446 -10.08 -3.61 -22.69
C ALA A 446 -11.19 -4.35 -21.91
N SER A 447 -11.73 -3.72 -20.86
CA SER A 447 -12.83 -4.28 -20.07
C SER A 447 -14.13 -4.34 -20.86
N TRP A 448 -14.42 -3.34 -21.71
CA TRP A 448 -15.58 -3.38 -22.60
C TRP A 448 -15.43 -4.47 -23.66
N ALA A 449 -14.26 -4.58 -24.28
CA ALA A 449 -14.00 -5.64 -25.25
C ALA A 449 -14.17 -7.04 -24.63
N GLN A 450 -13.70 -7.23 -23.39
CA GLN A 450 -13.94 -8.47 -22.65
C GLN A 450 -15.43 -8.72 -22.42
N LEU A 451 -16.22 -7.70 -22.06
CA LEU A 451 -17.67 -7.82 -21.98
C LEU A 451 -18.24 -8.27 -23.34
N GLU A 452 -17.93 -7.59 -24.45
CA GLU A 452 -18.48 -7.93 -25.76
C GLU A 452 -18.17 -9.37 -26.18
N ARG A 453 -16.96 -9.85 -25.86
CA ARG A 453 -16.56 -11.24 -26.09
C ARG A 453 -17.47 -12.22 -25.34
N GLU A 454 -17.82 -11.92 -24.10
CA GLU A 454 -18.67 -12.77 -23.27
C GLU A 454 -20.16 -12.70 -23.64
N VAL A 455 -20.66 -11.49 -23.93
CA VAL A 455 -22.07 -11.22 -24.23
C VAL A 455 -22.47 -11.84 -25.55
N ALA A 456 -21.71 -11.56 -26.60
CA ALA A 456 -22.08 -11.98 -27.93
C ALA A 456 -21.71 -13.45 -28.18
N LYS A 457 -20.74 -14.01 -27.43
CA LYS A 457 -19.95 -15.19 -27.85
C LYS A 457 -19.37 -15.03 -29.26
N VAL A 458 -19.37 -13.80 -29.78
CA VAL A 458 -18.84 -13.42 -31.08
C VAL A 458 -17.64 -12.54 -30.78
N PRO A 459 -16.42 -13.07 -30.90
CA PRO A 459 -15.21 -12.30 -30.62
C PRO A 459 -15.06 -11.08 -31.54
N ALA A 460 -15.74 -11.06 -32.70
CA ALA A 460 -15.68 -9.96 -33.66
C ALA A 460 -16.11 -8.61 -33.06
N ASN A 461 -17.07 -8.60 -32.12
CA ASN A 461 -17.47 -7.37 -31.44
C ASN A 461 -16.36 -6.83 -30.52
N ALA A 462 -15.64 -7.71 -29.84
CA ALA A 462 -14.49 -7.33 -29.02
C ALA A 462 -13.36 -6.77 -29.89
N VAL A 463 -13.11 -7.41 -31.05
CA VAL A 463 -12.14 -6.92 -32.04
C VAL A 463 -12.52 -5.53 -32.54
N LEU A 464 -13.80 -5.28 -32.86
CA LEU A 464 -14.28 -3.96 -33.29
C LEU A 464 -14.06 -2.88 -32.21
N VAL A 465 -14.44 -3.14 -30.96
CA VAL A 465 -14.24 -2.20 -29.84
C VAL A 465 -12.75 -1.88 -29.65
N LEU A 466 -11.89 -2.89 -29.69
CA LEU A 466 -10.44 -2.71 -29.52
C LEU A 466 -9.80 -1.99 -30.70
N GLN A 467 -10.26 -2.25 -31.92
CA GLN A 467 -9.77 -1.57 -33.12
C GLN A 467 -10.09 -0.07 -33.05
N VAL A 468 -11.33 0.29 -32.69
CA VAL A 468 -11.71 1.70 -32.48
C VAL A 468 -10.87 2.35 -31.38
N ALA A 469 -10.65 1.65 -30.26
CA ALA A 469 -9.80 2.16 -29.18
C ALA A 469 -8.36 2.41 -29.65
N VAL A 470 -7.76 1.44 -30.36
CA VAL A 470 -6.40 1.56 -30.88
C VAL A 470 -6.27 2.75 -31.83
N ASP A 471 -7.23 2.95 -32.74
CA ASP A 471 -7.18 4.04 -33.70
C ASP A 471 -7.35 5.40 -33.01
N LEU A 472 -8.25 5.52 -32.02
CA LEU A 472 -8.40 6.74 -31.21
C LEU A 472 -7.13 7.10 -30.41
N PHE A 473 -6.50 6.12 -29.77
CA PHE A 473 -5.27 6.36 -29.01
C PHE A 473 -4.10 6.70 -29.93
N HIS A 474 -4.05 6.10 -31.11
CA HIS A 474 -3.04 6.41 -32.13
C HIS A 474 -3.21 7.85 -32.62
N GLU A 475 -4.43 8.26 -32.96
CA GLU A 475 -4.72 9.64 -33.38
C GLU A 475 -4.33 10.63 -32.28
N ALA A 476 -4.69 10.35 -31.02
CA ALA A 476 -4.31 11.18 -29.88
C ALA A 476 -2.78 11.25 -29.67
N PHE A 477 -2.05 10.15 -29.92
CA PHE A 477 -0.60 10.09 -29.82
C PHE A 477 0.09 10.91 -30.91
N GLU A 478 -0.45 10.92 -32.14
CA GLU A 478 0.08 11.72 -33.25
C GLU A 478 -0.23 13.21 -33.14
N LEU A 479 -1.41 13.57 -32.63
CA LEU A 479 -1.82 14.97 -32.44
C LEU A 479 -1.03 15.71 -31.35
N HIS A 480 -0.36 14.98 -30.45
CA HIS A 480 0.40 15.57 -29.33
C HIS A 480 1.90 15.20 -29.36
N PRO A 481 2.66 15.60 -30.41
CA PRO A 481 4.06 15.21 -30.56
C PRO A 481 5.01 15.87 -29.55
N SER A 482 4.60 16.98 -28.93
CA SER A 482 5.39 17.78 -27.98
C SER A 482 5.16 17.43 -26.50
N GLY A 483 4.42 16.35 -26.21
CA GLY A 483 4.20 15.92 -24.84
C GLY A 483 5.51 15.55 -24.11
N ASP A 484 5.53 15.74 -22.79
CA ASP A 484 6.59 15.23 -21.90
C ASP A 484 6.89 13.76 -22.24
N ALA A 485 8.18 13.39 -22.29
CA ALA A 485 8.63 12.03 -22.60
C ALA A 485 7.94 10.99 -21.71
N MET A 486 7.69 11.32 -20.44
CA MET A 486 6.93 10.45 -19.52
C MET A 486 5.47 10.24 -19.96
N CYS A 487 4.81 11.30 -20.43
CA CYS A 487 3.42 11.22 -20.91
C CYS A 487 3.35 10.38 -22.19
N ARG A 488 4.27 10.59 -23.13
CA ARG A 488 4.35 9.80 -24.38
C ARG A 488 4.64 8.34 -24.10
N GLN A 489 5.56 8.05 -23.18
CA GLN A 489 5.84 6.67 -22.75
C GLN A 489 4.59 6.01 -22.14
N ARG A 490 3.84 6.73 -21.29
CA ARG A 490 2.61 6.22 -20.69
C ARG A 490 1.53 5.92 -21.74
N GLN A 491 1.33 6.81 -22.71
CA GLN A 491 0.38 6.61 -23.81
C GLN A 491 0.80 5.43 -24.70
N MET A 492 2.10 5.30 -25.01
CA MET A 492 2.62 4.16 -25.75
C MET A 492 2.35 2.83 -25.02
N LEU A 493 2.57 2.78 -23.70
CA LEU A 493 2.25 1.58 -22.91
C LEU A 493 0.75 1.25 -22.94
N GLN A 494 -0.12 2.26 -22.94
CA GLN A 494 -1.57 2.07 -23.06
C GLN A 494 -1.96 1.53 -24.45
N ILE A 495 -1.37 2.08 -25.52
CA ILE A 495 -1.56 1.59 -26.89
C ILE A 495 -1.12 0.13 -27.00
N LEU A 496 0.07 -0.21 -26.50
CA LEU A 496 0.59 -1.58 -26.54
C LEU A 496 -0.29 -2.55 -25.74
N ALA A 497 -0.85 -2.11 -24.61
CA ALA A 497 -1.80 -2.91 -23.85
C ALA A 497 -3.10 -3.20 -24.65
N LEU A 498 -3.64 -2.19 -25.36
CA LEU A 498 -4.80 -2.38 -26.24
C LEU A 498 -4.50 -3.33 -27.39
N TRP A 499 -3.33 -3.19 -28.01
CA TRP A 499 -2.88 -4.08 -29.07
C TRP A 499 -2.75 -5.52 -28.61
N ARG A 500 -2.20 -5.74 -27.41
CA ARG A 500 -2.15 -7.08 -26.82
C ARG A 500 -3.55 -7.67 -26.68
N SER A 501 -4.49 -6.92 -26.12
CA SER A 501 -5.89 -7.38 -26.00
C SER A 501 -6.54 -7.63 -27.37
N LEU A 502 -6.21 -6.84 -28.40
CA LEU A 502 -6.71 -7.00 -29.77
C LEU A 502 -6.18 -8.30 -30.40
N ILE A 503 -4.88 -8.56 -30.23
CA ILE A 503 -4.23 -9.79 -30.69
C ILE A 503 -4.84 -11.00 -29.98
N ASP A 504 -4.96 -10.96 -28.65
CA ASP A 504 -5.56 -12.04 -27.86
C ASP A 504 -7.01 -12.33 -28.27
N SER A 505 -7.75 -11.29 -28.68
CA SER A 505 -9.13 -11.41 -29.16
C SER A 505 -9.20 -12.01 -30.57
N ARG A 506 -8.32 -11.60 -31.50
CA ARG A 506 -8.23 -12.18 -32.86
C ARG A 506 -7.81 -13.65 -32.81
N LEU A 507 -6.86 -13.98 -31.96
CA LEU A 507 -6.43 -15.36 -31.74
C LEU A 507 -7.57 -16.26 -31.26
N ALA A 508 -8.47 -15.73 -30.45
CA ALA A 508 -9.63 -16.47 -29.98
C ALA A 508 -10.69 -16.73 -31.07
N GLU A 509 -10.63 -16.05 -32.22
CA GLU A 509 -11.54 -16.29 -33.36
C GLU A 509 -11.08 -17.45 -34.24
N CYS A 510 -9.77 -17.71 -34.24
CA CYS A 510 -9.16 -18.68 -35.12
C CYS A 510 -9.14 -20.06 -34.45
N SER A 511 -9.84 -21.02 -35.03
CA SER A 511 -9.80 -22.42 -34.59
C SER A 511 -8.56 -23.16 -35.09
N ASP A 512 -8.02 -22.74 -36.25
CA ASP A 512 -6.86 -23.36 -36.89
C ASP A 512 -5.56 -22.66 -36.44
N PRO A 513 -4.54 -23.41 -35.96
CA PRO A 513 -3.23 -22.87 -35.63
C PRO A 513 -2.59 -22.05 -36.76
N GLN A 514 -2.79 -22.42 -38.03
CA GLN A 514 -2.23 -21.66 -39.14
C GLN A 514 -2.91 -20.29 -39.28
N GLN A 515 -4.25 -20.27 -39.18
CA GLN A 515 -5.01 -19.01 -39.16
C GLN A 515 -4.63 -18.12 -37.97
N GLN A 516 -4.38 -18.70 -36.79
CA GLN A 516 -3.87 -17.97 -35.62
C GLN A 516 -2.53 -17.30 -35.90
N GLN A 517 -1.60 -18.01 -36.54
CA GLN A 517 -0.30 -17.47 -36.92
C GLN A 517 -0.43 -16.35 -37.96
N ASP A 518 -1.26 -16.52 -38.98
CA ASP A 518 -1.48 -15.51 -40.01
C ASP A 518 -2.17 -14.26 -39.44
N ALA A 519 -3.15 -14.43 -38.55
CA ALA A 519 -3.79 -13.34 -37.84
C ALA A 519 -2.79 -12.57 -36.96
N LEU A 520 -1.93 -13.28 -36.22
CA LEU A 520 -0.84 -12.69 -35.43
C LEU A 520 0.13 -11.89 -36.30
N ARG A 521 0.64 -12.50 -37.38
CA ARG A 521 1.55 -11.83 -38.32
C ARG A 521 0.91 -10.59 -38.93
N SER A 522 -0.35 -10.67 -39.32
CA SER A 522 -1.08 -9.52 -39.88
C SER A 522 -1.18 -8.37 -38.88
N ALA A 523 -1.49 -8.65 -37.60
CA ALA A 523 -1.57 -7.63 -36.56
C ALA A 523 -0.21 -7.00 -36.26
N TYR A 524 0.85 -7.81 -36.19
CA TYR A 524 2.21 -7.30 -35.98
C TYR A 524 2.73 -6.49 -37.16
N ARG A 525 2.37 -6.82 -38.41
CA ARG A 525 2.71 -5.99 -39.57
C ARG A 525 2.11 -4.59 -39.47
N VAL A 526 0.86 -4.46 -39.02
CA VAL A 526 0.23 -3.15 -38.78
C VAL A 526 0.96 -2.40 -37.66
N LEU A 527 1.31 -3.08 -36.57
CA LEU A 527 2.08 -2.51 -35.47
C LEU A 527 3.47 -2.03 -35.91
N LEU A 528 4.21 -2.84 -36.67
CA LEU A 528 5.54 -2.50 -37.16
C LEU A 528 5.49 -1.34 -38.15
N ASN A 529 4.47 -1.26 -39.01
CA ASN A 529 4.33 -0.14 -39.93
C ASN A 529 4.06 1.18 -39.20
N ARG A 530 3.32 1.15 -38.08
CA ARG A 530 2.99 2.34 -37.29
C ARG A 530 4.08 2.71 -36.26
N TYR A 531 4.76 1.70 -35.71
CA TYR A 531 5.68 1.83 -34.58
C TYR A 531 7.01 1.12 -34.83
N SER A 532 7.57 1.30 -36.04
CA SER A 532 8.86 0.70 -36.42
C SER A 532 9.97 1.08 -35.42
N ASN A 533 9.97 2.35 -35.00
CA ASN A 533 10.91 2.92 -34.03
C ASN A 533 10.60 2.55 -32.56
N SER A 534 9.73 1.58 -32.28
CA SER A 534 9.50 1.07 -30.93
C SER A 534 10.25 -0.25 -30.72
N LEU A 535 11.32 -0.22 -29.93
CA LEU A 535 12.15 -1.41 -29.66
C LEU A 535 11.31 -2.56 -29.08
N ALA A 536 10.32 -2.23 -28.25
CA ALA A 536 9.41 -3.21 -27.66
C ALA A 536 8.59 -3.95 -28.74
N VAL A 537 8.06 -3.22 -29.74
CA VAL A 537 7.30 -3.80 -30.86
C VAL A 537 8.20 -4.69 -31.72
N VAL A 538 9.37 -4.18 -32.11
CA VAL A 538 10.36 -4.92 -32.91
C VAL A 538 10.79 -6.22 -32.21
N CYS A 539 11.12 -6.16 -30.92
CA CYS A 539 11.50 -7.33 -30.14
C CYS A 539 10.34 -8.33 -29.99
N SER A 540 9.12 -7.85 -29.75
CA SER A 540 7.95 -8.73 -29.62
C SER A 540 7.60 -9.45 -30.92
N TYR A 541 7.74 -8.80 -32.08
CA TYR A 541 7.57 -9.46 -33.38
C TYR A 541 8.68 -10.48 -33.66
N ALA A 542 9.94 -10.14 -33.36
CA ALA A 542 11.04 -11.08 -33.51
C ALA A 542 10.86 -12.31 -32.60
N ALA A 543 10.36 -12.14 -31.37
CA ALA A 543 10.00 -13.26 -30.52
C ALA A 543 8.91 -14.13 -31.16
N LEU A 544 7.87 -13.53 -31.74
CA LEU A 544 6.85 -14.27 -32.47
C LEU A 544 7.46 -15.11 -33.60
N GLU A 545 8.19 -14.49 -34.52
CA GLU A 545 8.81 -15.19 -35.66
C GLU A 545 9.79 -16.27 -35.21
N ALA A 546 10.49 -16.08 -34.09
CA ALA A 546 11.41 -17.07 -33.55
C ALA A 546 10.70 -18.37 -33.10
N PHE A 547 9.45 -18.28 -32.67
CA PHE A 547 8.68 -19.42 -32.14
C PHE A 547 7.60 -19.95 -33.08
N THR A 548 7.15 -19.16 -34.06
CA THR A 548 6.07 -19.54 -34.98
C THR A 548 6.44 -19.42 -36.46
N GLY A 549 7.56 -18.77 -36.79
CA GLY A 549 8.08 -18.61 -38.15
C GLY A 549 8.50 -19.93 -38.80
N GLU A 550 8.24 -20.08 -40.10
CA GLU A 550 8.81 -21.20 -40.89
C GLU A 550 10.35 -21.17 -40.87
N GLY A 551 10.95 -19.97 -40.80
CA GLY A 551 12.39 -19.78 -40.64
C GLY A 551 12.88 -19.74 -39.18
N GLY A 552 11.97 -19.92 -38.21
CA GLY A 552 12.27 -19.98 -36.78
C GLY A 552 13.18 -18.85 -36.27
N LEU A 553 14.12 -19.21 -35.38
CA LEU A 553 15.05 -18.28 -34.76
C LEU A 553 15.90 -17.50 -35.77
N ASP A 554 16.30 -18.12 -36.89
CA ASP A 554 17.21 -17.48 -37.85
C ASP A 554 16.52 -16.34 -38.59
N SER A 555 15.25 -16.53 -39.01
CA SER A 555 14.44 -15.47 -39.60
C SER A 555 14.25 -14.30 -38.65
N ALA A 556 13.96 -14.58 -37.37
CA ALA A 556 13.83 -13.54 -36.34
C ALA A 556 15.12 -12.75 -36.11
N LEU A 557 16.27 -13.43 -36.08
CA LEU A 557 17.56 -12.77 -35.92
C LEU A 557 17.94 -11.91 -37.14
N GLU A 558 17.63 -12.39 -38.35
CA GLU A 558 17.85 -11.62 -39.58
C GLU A 558 16.95 -10.38 -39.62
N PHE A 559 15.68 -10.51 -39.21
CA PHE A 559 14.78 -9.36 -39.05
C PHE A 559 15.33 -8.32 -38.07
N LEU A 560 15.82 -8.73 -36.89
CA LEU A 560 16.42 -7.81 -35.92
C LEU A 560 17.69 -7.15 -36.46
N ARG A 561 18.49 -7.89 -37.23
CA ARG A 561 19.69 -7.36 -37.89
C ARG A 561 19.34 -6.29 -38.92
N GLN A 562 18.36 -6.55 -39.77
CA GLN A 562 17.86 -5.58 -40.75
C GLN A 562 17.34 -4.32 -40.07
N ARG A 563 16.51 -4.47 -39.03
CA ARG A 563 15.99 -3.32 -38.26
C ARG A 563 17.08 -2.51 -37.57
N ARG A 564 18.13 -3.16 -37.08
CA ARG A 564 19.29 -2.46 -36.50
C ARG A 564 20.05 -1.63 -37.54
N LEU A 565 20.04 -2.03 -38.82
CA LEU A 565 20.71 -1.31 -39.91
C LEU A 565 19.85 -0.17 -40.47
N GLU A 566 18.54 -0.36 -40.54
CA GLU A 566 17.58 0.64 -41.05
C GLU A 566 17.39 1.81 -40.08
N GLU A 567 17.40 1.54 -38.77
CA GLU A 567 16.99 2.50 -37.75
C GLU A 567 18.15 2.93 -36.86
N HIS A 568 18.28 4.26 -36.68
CA HIS A 568 19.32 4.86 -35.84
C HIS A 568 18.89 4.87 -34.37
N TRP A 569 18.88 3.69 -33.74
CA TRP A 569 18.52 3.52 -32.34
C TRP A 569 19.50 4.22 -31.39
N PRO A 570 19.02 4.82 -30.29
CA PRO A 570 19.88 5.30 -29.21
C PRO A 570 20.82 4.19 -28.68
N PRO A 571 22.03 4.52 -28.18
CA PRO A 571 22.98 3.53 -27.69
C PRO A 571 22.40 2.60 -26.60
N GLU A 572 21.54 3.14 -25.74
CA GLU A 572 20.83 2.36 -24.70
C GLU A 572 19.91 1.30 -25.29
N ASP A 573 19.19 1.62 -26.36
CA ASP A 573 18.29 0.69 -27.06
C ASP A 573 19.07 -0.33 -27.89
N GLN A 574 20.25 0.03 -28.42
CA GLN A 574 21.15 -0.93 -29.06
C GLN A 574 21.68 -1.96 -28.05
N LEU A 575 22.02 -1.53 -26.83
CA LEU A 575 22.42 -2.41 -25.75
C LEU A 575 21.28 -3.36 -25.36
N ARG A 576 20.08 -2.83 -25.14
CA ARG A 576 18.87 -3.63 -24.85
C ARG A 576 18.54 -4.61 -25.96
N LEU A 577 18.68 -4.21 -27.23
CA LEU A 577 18.49 -5.10 -28.37
C LEU A 577 19.51 -6.26 -28.35
N THR A 578 20.75 -5.98 -27.99
CA THR A 578 21.82 -6.99 -27.89
C THR A 578 21.54 -7.98 -26.75
N GLU A 579 21.12 -7.48 -25.59
CA GLU A 579 20.68 -8.29 -24.44
C GLU A 579 19.46 -9.15 -24.80
N PHE A 580 18.50 -8.57 -25.53
CA PHE A 580 17.32 -9.28 -26.00
C PHE A 580 17.67 -10.41 -26.97
N VAL A 581 18.56 -10.18 -27.95
CA VAL A 581 19.03 -11.22 -28.87
C VAL A 581 19.69 -12.38 -28.10
N ALA A 582 20.51 -12.07 -27.09
CA ALA A 582 21.13 -13.08 -26.25
C ALA A 582 20.10 -13.85 -25.40
N ALA A 583 19.07 -13.17 -24.88
CA ALA A 583 17.96 -13.81 -24.17
C ALA A 583 17.12 -14.70 -25.10
N LEU A 584 16.79 -14.23 -26.30
CA LEU A 584 16.00 -14.95 -27.28
C LEU A 584 16.67 -16.28 -27.68
N ARG A 585 17.98 -16.26 -27.96
CA ARG A 585 18.78 -17.47 -28.25
C ARG A 585 18.72 -18.48 -27.08
N ARG A 586 18.90 -18.01 -25.84
CA ARG A 586 18.86 -18.86 -24.65
C ARG A 586 17.47 -19.49 -24.46
N THR A 587 16.42 -18.71 -24.61
CA THR A 587 15.03 -19.18 -24.46
C THR A 587 14.67 -20.18 -25.55
N HIS A 588 14.98 -19.88 -26.82
CA HIS A 588 14.78 -20.81 -27.93
C HIS A 588 15.52 -22.13 -27.69
N ALA A 589 16.81 -22.10 -27.32
CA ALA A 589 17.58 -23.30 -27.01
C ALA A 589 17.00 -24.11 -25.82
N ALA A 590 16.42 -23.44 -24.82
CA ALA A 590 15.75 -24.11 -23.71
C ALA A 590 14.43 -24.78 -24.15
N VAL A 591 13.60 -24.09 -24.95
CA VAL A 591 12.35 -24.62 -25.49
C VAL A 591 12.61 -25.79 -26.43
N SER A 592 13.55 -25.67 -27.38
CA SER A 592 13.91 -26.78 -28.29
C SER A 592 14.48 -27.99 -27.54
N ARG A 593 15.15 -27.80 -26.39
CA ARG A 593 15.58 -28.92 -25.54
C ARG A 593 14.40 -29.61 -24.86
N ARG A 594 13.43 -28.85 -24.34
CA ARG A 594 12.21 -29.40 -23.72
C ARG A 594 11.35 -30.16 -24.72
N ILE A 595 11.13 -29.60 -25.91
CA ILE A 595 10.36 -30.26 -26.98
C ILE A 595 11.06 -31.56 -27.38
N ARG A 596 12.38 -31.54 -27.60
CA ARG A 596 13.14 -32.77 -27.91
C ARG A 596 13.06 -33.80 -26.79
N ALA A 597 13.19 -33.38 -25.53
CA ALA A 597 13.07 -34.29 -24.39
C ALA A 597 11.69 -34.95 -24.32
N ARG A 598 10.62 -34.20 -24.59
CA ARG A 598 9.24 -34.71 -24.64
C ARG A 598 9.05 -35.69 -25.80
N LEU A 599 9.46 -35.32 -27.02
CA LEU A 599 9.44 -36.23 -28.17
C LEU A 599 10.24 -37.52 -27.92
N TRP A 600 11.40 -37.42 -27.24
CA TRP A 600 12.19 -38.60 -26.86
C TRP A 600 11.51 -39.47 -25.79
N GLN A 601 10.70 -38.89 -24.90
CA GLN A 601 9.87 -39.64 -23.96
C GLN A 601 8.73 -40.33 -24.69
N ASP A 602 8.02 -39.62 -25.57
CA ASP A 602 6.92 -40.16 -26.36
C ASP A 602 7.39 -41.30 -27.30
N ILE A 603 8.63 -41.25 -27.80
CA ILE A 603 9.23 -42.35 -28.60
C ILE A 603 9.65 -43.55 -27.72
N ARG A 604 10.00 -43.32 -26.44
CA ARG A 604 10.46 -44.38 -25.53
C ARG A 604 9.33 -45.19 -24.89
N ASP A 605 8.16 -44.58 -24.71
CA ASP A 605 6.95 -45.25 -24.23
C ASP A 605 5.89 -45.30 -25.36
N PRO A 606 6.04 -46.19 -26.36
CA PRO A 606 5.10 -46.32 -27.47
C PRO A 606 3.77 -47.03 -27.07
N SER A 607 3.44 -47.09 -25.78
CA SER A 607 2.26 -47.79 -25.26
C SER A 607 1.01 -46.91 -25.07
N ASP A 608 1.12 -45.61 -25.35
CA ASP A 608 0.00 -44.67 -25.58
C ASP A 608 -0.08 -44.35 -27.08
#